data_AF-A0A2H8THM7-F1
#
_entry.id   AF-A0A2H8THM7-F1
#
_cell.length_a   1.000
_cell.length_b   1.000
_cell.length_c   1.000
_cell.angle_alpha   90.00
_cell.angle_beta   90.00
_cell.angle_gamma   90.00
#
_symmetry.space_group_name_H-M   'P 1'
#
loop_
_entity.id
_entity.type
_entity.pdbx_description
1 polymer ?
#
loop_
_entity_poly.entity_id
_entity_poly.type
_entity_poly.pdbx_seq_one_letter_code
_entity_poly.pdbx_strand_id
1 'polypeptide(L)'
;MNDSTAHVHHRRTMSKFLKLAHKFNSFYLNGLQKKECRAFIVDGIQVGLVRATVTIELSRYPNVFIVNPNSVTLNPAFRDYDERSANIESVLREMKEKKLFITLKGWRDECYEVRTMFADQPLLKMDRSATCLFGICNYGVDINGYVNHPQKGLCIWLQQRSLTKQTWPGKWDNMVAGGLSVGNSVIHTAHKEGEEEASLTPDLMKNLQSAGTVS
;
A
#
# COMPACT_ATOMS: atom_id res chain seq x y z
N MET A 1 -20.65 -59.14 13.81
CA MET A 1 -21.04 -57.75 14.12
C MET A 1 -19.79 -56.91 14.04
N ASN A 2 -19.48 -56.38 12.84
CA ASN A 2 -18.37 -55.47 12.63
C ASN A 2 -18.93 -54.05 12.71
N ASP A 3 -18.61 -53.34 13.78
CA ASP A 3 -18.89 -51.91 13.89
C ASP A 3 -17.61 -51.16 13.55
N SER A 4 -17.46 -50.83 12.26
CA SER A 4 -16.39 -49.98 11.76
C SER A 4 -16.83 -48.53 11.89
N THR A 5 -16.42 -47.87 12.97
CA THR A 5 -16.54 -46.42 13.13
C THR A 5 -15.69 -45.72 12.05
N ALA A 6 -16.35 -45.34 10.97
CA ALA A 6 -15.78 -44.46 9.95
C ALA A 6 -15.58 -43.06 10.55
N HIS A 7 -14.35 -42.77 10.97
CA HIS A 7 -13.91 -41.39 11.20
C HIS A 7 -13.92 -40.64 9.87
N VAL A 8 -15.07 -40.03 9.54
CA VAL A 8 -15.18 -39.08 8.45
C VAL A 8 -14.41 -37.82 8.88
N HIS A 9 -13.16 -37.72 8.47
CA HIS A 9 -12.43 -36.45 8.48
C HIS A 9 -13.17 -35.48 7.55
N HIS A 10 -14.04 -34.67 8.14
CA HIS A 10 -14.64 -33.54 7.45
C HIS A 10 -13.53 -32.53 7.18
N ARG A 11 -12.91 -32.60 5.99
CA ARG A 11 -12.04 -31.53 5.48
C ARG A 11 -12.89 -30.27 5.45
N ARG A 12 -12.71 -29.41 6.45
CA ARG A 12 -13.44 -28.15 6.58
C ARG A 12 -13.03 -27.25 5.42
N THR A 13 -13.85 -27.21 4.37
CA THR A 13 -13.61 -26.37 3.19
C THR A 13 -13.52 -24.91 3.63
N MET A 14 -12.44 -24.22 3.26
CA MET A 14 -12.26 -22.81 3.62
C MET A 14 -13.42 -21.95 3.10
N SER A 15 -13.91 -21.04 3.93
CA SER A 15 -14.92 -20.06 3.54
C SER A 15 -14.41 -19.11 2.45
N LYS A 16 -15.32 -18.46 1.72
CA LYS A 16 -14.97 -17.45 0.70
C LYS A 16 -14.13 -16.31 1.30
N PHE A 17 -14.48 -15.85 2.50
CA PHE A 17 -13.75 -14.81 3.22
C PHE A 17 -12.34 -15.25 3.59
N LEU A 18 -12.18 -16.48 4.10
CA LEU A 18 -10.85 -16.97 4.46
C LEU A 18 -9.96 -17.14 3.22
N LYS A 19 -10.52 -17.61 2.10
CA LYS A 19 -9.79 -17.64 0.82
C LYS A 19 -9.34 -16.26 0.36
N LEU A 20 -10.18 -15.24 0.55
CA LEU A 20 -9.85 -13.86 0.21
C LEU A 20 -8.76 -13.29 1.13
N ALA A 21 -8.87 -13.52 2.44
CA ALA A 21 -7.86 -13.12 3.42
C ALA A 21 -6.48 -13.76 3.11
N HIS A 22 -6.46 -15.04 2.72
CA HIS A 22 -5.23 -15.70 2.26
C HIS A 22 -4.65 -15.09 0.99
N LYS A 23 -5.49 -14.61 0.08
CA LYS A 23 -5.04 -13.96 -1.16
C LYS A 23 -4.32 -12.64 -0.84
N PHE A 24 -4.89 -11.82 0.03
CA PHE A 24 -4.27 -10.57 0.49
C PHE A 24 -2.97 -10.83 1.27
N ASN A 25 -2.92 -11.91 2.06
CA ASN A 25 -1.75 -12.29 2.87
C ASN A 25 -0.79 -13.25 2.16
N SER A 26 -0.90 -13.43 0.85
CA SER A 26 -0.12 -14.43 0.10
C SER A 26 1.39 -14.22 0.20
N PHE A 27 1.84 -12.98 0.37
CA PHE A 27 3.25 -12.67 0.63
C PHE A 27 3.73 -13.28 1.95
N TYR A 28 3.05 -13.05 3.07
CA TYR A 28 3.44 -13.61 4.36
C TYR A 28 3.28 -15.13 4.43
N LEU A 29 2.21 -15.65 3.83
CA LEU A 29 1.89 -17.07 3.90
C LEU A 29 2.81 -17.93 3.02
N ASN A 30 3.20 -17.44 1.85
CA ASN A 30 3.94 -18.24 0.87
C ASN A 30 5.17 -17.54 0.28
N GLY A 31 5.14 -16.21 0.15
CA GLY A 31 6.18 -15.43 -0.52
C GLY A 31 7.44 -15.23 0.32
N LEU A 32 7.29 -14.94 1.61
CA LEU A 32 8.38 -14.58 2.52
C LEU A 32 9.39 -15.73 2.67
N GLN A 33 8.91 -16.97 2.74
CA GLN A 33 9.75 -18.17 2.88
C GLN A 33 10.67 -18.40 1.68
N LYS A 34 10.32 -17.88 0.50
CA LYS A 34 11.11 -18.06 -0.72
C LYS A 34 12.41 -17.24 -0.72
N LYS A 35 12.58 -16.33 0.24
CA LYS A 35 13.76 -15.43 0.36
C LYS A 35 14.10 -14.68 -0.95
N GLU A 36 13.09 -14.40 -1.77
CA GLU A 36 13.23 -13.72 -3.07
C GLU A 36 13.36 -12.18 -2.92
N CYS A 37 13.20 -11.67 -1.70
CA CYS A 37 13.26 -10.25 -1.39
C CYS A 37 14.45 -9.94 -0.46
N ARG A 38 15.05 -8.78 -0.67
CA ARG A 38 16.11 -8.21 0.15
C ARG A 38 15.55 -7.09 1.01
N ALA A 39 16.05 -6.90 2.22
CA ALA A 39 15.67 -5.78 3.08
C ALA A 39 16.03 -4.46 2.39
N PHE A 40 15.10 -3.51 2.33
CA PHE A 40 15.41 -2.13 1.95
C PHE A 40 15.72 -1.33 3.20
N ILE A 41 16.96 -0.84 3.29
CA ILE A 41 17.51 -0.19 4.48
C ILE A 41 17.75 1.28 4.17
N VAL A 42 17.25 2.16 5.03
CA VAL A 42 17.48 3.61 5.02
C VAL A 42 17.94 4.00 6.42
N ASP A 43 19.09 4.66 6.53
CA ASP A 43 19.64 5.11 7.82
C ASP A 43 19.76 3.98 8.87
N GLY A 44 20.18 2.79 8.43
CA GLY A 44 20.28 1.60 9.29
C GLY A 44 18.96 0.92 9.63
N ILE A 45 17.81 1.48 9.22
CA ILE A 45 16.48 0.97 9.53
C ILE A 45 15.88 0.28 8.30
N GLN A 46 15.30 -0.90 8.49
CA GLN A 46 14.54 -1.56 7.43
C GLN A 46 13.16 -0.89 7.26
N VAL A 47 12.90 -0.37 6.06
CA VAL A 47 11.64 0.31 5.71
C VAL A 47 10.84 -0.40 4.62
N GLY A 48 11.38 -1.47 4.05
CA GLY A 48 10.71 -2.22 2.99
C GLY A 48 11.45 -3.47 2.55
N LEU A 49 11.04 -3.98 1.40
CA LEU A 49 11.52 -5.20 0.78
C LEU A 49 11.61 -5.03 -0.74
N VAL A 50 12.77 -5.34 -1.30
CA VAL A 50 13.05 -5.21 -2.74
C VAL A 50 13.18 -6.58 -3.36
N ARG A 51 12.42 -6.85 -4.43
CA ARG A 51 12.52 -8.11 -5.18
C ARG A 51 13.83 -8.18 -5.97
N ALA A 52 14.30 -9.39 -6.26
CA ALA A 52 15.51 -9.61 -7.05
C ALA A 52 15.51 -8.85 -8.40
N THR A 53 14.36 -8.83 -9.10
CA THR A 53 14.22 -8.12 -10.39
C THR A 53 14.45 -6.61 -10.28
N VAL A 54 14.01 -6.00 -9.17
CA VAL A 54 14.23 -4.56 -8.92
C VAL A 54 15.68 -4.34 -8.50
N THR A 55 16.24 -5.24 -7.70
CA THR A 55 17.62 -5.16 -7.23
C THR A 55 18.65 -5.11 -8.36
N ILE A 56 18.42 -5.83 -9.46
CA ILE A 56 19.27 -5.82 -10.66
C ILE A 56 19.34 -4.42 -11.28
N GLU A 57 18.24 -3.65 -11.25
CA GLU A 57 18.23 -2.29 -11.77
C GLU A 57 18.85 -1.31 -10.76
N LEU A 58 18.64 -1.51 -9.46
CA LEU A 58 19.25 -0.67 -8.42
C LEU A 58 20.78 -0.79 -8.38
N SER A 59 21.35 -1.95 -8.71
CA SER A 59 22.82 -2.14 -8.73
C SER A 59 23.52 -1.31 -9.80
N ARG A 60 22.78 -0.74 -10.76
CA ARG A 60 23.32 0.19 -11.77
C ARG A 60 23.53 1.60 -11.23
N TYR A 61 23.07 1.89 -10.01
CA TYR A 61 23.18 3.20 -9.35
C TYR A 61 23.99 3.12 -8.05
N PRO A 62 25.28 2.73 -8.10
CA PRO A 62 26.10 2.48 -6.91
C PRO A 62 26.32 3.73 -6.04
N ASN A 63 26.14 4.93 -6.59
CA ASN A 63 26.20 6.19 -5.84
C ASN A 63 24.97 6.42 -4.95
N VAL A 64 23.86 5.73 -5.21
CA VAL A 64 22.59 5.88 -4.48
C VAL A 64 22.26 4.62 -3.67
N PHE A 65 22.57 3.43 -4.20
CA PHE A 65 22.27 2.15 -3.55
C PHE A 65 23.50 1.27 -3.39
N ILE A 66 23.67 0.74 -2.18
CA ILE A 66 24.61 -0.32 -1.85
C ILE A 66 23.84 -1.64 -1.85
N VAL A 67 24.11 -2.49 -2.84
CA VAL A 67 23.42 -3.77 -3.02
C VAL A 67 24.25 -4.91 -2.44
N ASN A 68 23.75 -5.53 -1.37
CA ASN A 68 24.33 -6.69 -0.71
C ASN A 68 23.51 -7.96 -1.00
N PRO A 69 24.00 -9.17 -0.63
CA PRO A 69 23.24 -10.41 -0.83
C PRO A 69 21.86 -10.40 -0.19
N ASN A 70 21.72 -9.79 1.01
CA ASN A 70 20.49 -9.82 1.81
C ASN A 70 19.78 -8.46 1.93
N SER A 71 20.40 -7.37 1.47
CA SER A 71 19.85 -6.02 1.60
C SER A 71 20.17 -5.14 0.41
N VAL A 72 19.35 -4.12 0.23
CA VAL A 72 19.64 -2.93 -0.57
C VAL A 72 19.61 -1.77 0.40
N THR A 73 20.74 -1.09 0.55
CA THR A 73 20.89 0.03 1.49
C THR A 73 20.97 1.32 0.70
N LEU A 74 20.14 2.31 1.02
CA LEU A 74 20.31 3.67 0.52
C LEU A 74 21.64 4.22 1.03
N ASN A 75 22.38 4.95 0.20
CA ASN A 75 23.73 5.41 0.53
C ASN A 75 23.76 6.10 1.91
N PRO A 76 24.52 5.57 2.89
CA PRO A 76 24.54 6.09 4.27
C PRO A 76 25.22 7.47 4.38
N ALA A 77 25.81 7.98 3.29
CA ALA A 77 26.31 9.34 3.24
C ALA A 77 25.18 10.38 3.25
N PHE A 78 23.95 10.03 2.84
CA PHE A 78 22.81 10.95 2.81
C PHE A 78 22.27 11.22 4.22
N ARG A 79 22.37 12.48 4.64
CA ARG A 79 22.26 12.89 6.05
C ARG A 79 20.85 13.18 6.52
N ASP A 80 19.99 13.66 5.63
CA ASP A 80 18.66 14.10 5.99
C ASP A 80 17.56 13.59 5.05
N TYR A 81 16.32 13.86 5.46
CA TYR A 81 15.11 13.47 4.75
C TYR A 81 15.09 13.97 3.31
N ASP A 82 15.46 15.22 3.08
CA ASP A 82 15.36 15.86 1.76
C ASP A 82 16.45 15.33 0.83
N GLU A 83 17.68 15.16 1.31
CA GLU A 83 18.79 14.59 0.55
C GLU A 83 18.48 13.14 0.13
N ARG A 84 17.97 12.32 1.06
CA ARG A 84 17.55 10.94 0.76
C ARG A 84 16.45 10.91 -0.29
N SER A 85 15.45 11.78 -0.15
CA SER A 85 14.30 11.89 -1.06
C SER A 85 14.73 12.33 -2.46
N ALA A 86 15.57 13.35 -2.56
CA ALA A 86 16.04 13.87 -3.85
C ALA A 86 16.89 12.84 -4.62
N ASN A 87 17.80 12.14 -3.93
CA ASN A 87 18.66 11.14 -4.58
C ASN A 87 17.86 9.94 -5.09
N ILE A 88 16.90 9.43 -4.30
CA ILE A 88 16.07 8.31 -4.76
C ILE A 88 15.11 8.75 -5.88
N GLU A 89 14.54 9.95 -5.78
CA GLU A 89 13.65 10.50 -6.81
C GLU A 89 14.37 10.65 -8.15
N SER A 90 15.62 11.15 -8.16
CA SER A 90 16.43 11.28 -9.38
C SER A 90 16.56 9.94 -10.10
N VAL A 91 16.89 8.87 -9.38
CA VAL A 91 17.00 7.53 -9.97
C VAL A 91 15.65 7.04 -10.48
N LEU A 92 14.57 7.23 -9.71
CA LEU A 92 13.24 6.76 -10.10
C LEU A 92 12.68 7.50 -11.31
N ARG A 93 12.97 8.79 -11.46
CA ARG A 93 12.63 9.57 -12.65
C ARG A 93 13.37 9.06 -13.89
N GLU A 94 14.65 8.76 -13.77
CA GLU A 94 15.42 8.14 -14.86
C GLU A 94 14.85 6.75 -15.24
N MET A 95 14.52 5.91 -14.25
CA MET A 95 13.88 4.61 -14.50
C MET A 95 12.51 4.74 -15.17
N LYS A 96 11.74 5.79 -14.82
CA LYS A 96 10.46 6.13 -15.45
C LYS A 96 10.65 6.50 -16.91
N GLU A 97 11.60 7.37 -17.23
CA GLU A 97 11.92 7.79 -18.61
C GLU A 97 12.33 6.60 -19.47
N LYS A 98 13.17 5.72 -18.91
CA LYS A 98 13.59 4.45 -19.52
C LYS A 98 12.47 3.39 -19.56
N LYS A 99 11.31 3.66 -18.96
CA LYS A 99 10.13 2.77 -18.89
C LYS A 99 10.46 1.38 -18.31
N LEU A 100 11.41 1.32 -17.37
CA LEU A 100 11.90 0.04 -16.82
C LEU A 100 10.83 -0.72 -16.03
N PHE A 101 9.92 0.01 -15.38
CA PHE A 101 8.85 -0.57 -14.59
C PHE A 101 7.49 0.01 -14.99
N ILE A 102 6.52 -0.88 -15.22
CA ILE A 102 5.16 -0.47 -15.61
C ILE A 102 4.51 0.44 -14.56
N THR A 103 4.82 0.23 -13.28
CA THR A 103 4.25 1.01 -12.17
C THR A 103 4.60 2.50 -12.27
N LEU A 104 5.81 2.84 -12.73
CA LEU A 104 6.29 4.22 -12.84
C LEU A 104 5.56 5.03 -13.92
N LYS A 105 4.79 4.38 -14.80
CA LYS A 105 3.85 5.09 -15.70
C LYS A 105 2.78 5.86 -14.92
N GLY A 106 2.48 5.43 -13.70
CA GLY A 106 1.50 6.04 -12.81
C GLY A 106 2.06 7.14 -11.92
N TRP A 107 3.20 7.73 -12.25
CA TRP A 107 3.79 8.86 -11.53
C TRP A 107 2.84 10.05 -11.49
N ARG A 108 2.65 10.67 -10.32
CA ARG A 108 1.68 11.75 -10.12
C ARG A 108 2.23 12.96 -9.38
N ASP A 109 3.52 12.93 -9.03
CA ASP A 109 4.12 13.92 -8.13
C ASP A 109 3.37 13.96 -6.77
N GLU A 110 2.79 12.81 -6.41
CA GLU A 110 2.09 12.54 -5.16
C GLU A 110 2.95 11.57 -4.35
N CYS A 111 3.67 12.09 -3.36
CA CYS A 111 4.59 11.29 -2.56
C CYS A 111 3.93 10.75 -1.30
N TYR A 112 4.38 9.57 -0.89
CA TYR A 112 4.08 8.96 0.40
C TYR A 112 5.33 8.99 1.29
N GLU A 113 5.07 9.01 2.60
CA GLU A 113 6.10 8.94 3.62
C GLU A 113 6.65 7.52 3.78
N VAL A 114 7.97 7.38 3.79
CA VAL A 114 8.65 6.09 4.00
C VAL A 114 9.12 5.99 5.45
N ARG A 115 8.52 5.04 6.18
CA ARG A 115 8.73 4.79 7.62
C ARG A 115 8.51 3.30 7.93
N THR A 116 8.94 2.85 9.10
CA THR A 116 8.76 1.45 9.53
C THR A 116 7.36 1.20 10.06
N MET A 117 6.91 2.00 11.03
CA MET A 117 5.54 2.00 11.56
C MET A 117 4.89 3.35 11.34
N PHE A 118 3.55 3.40 11.38
CA PHE A 118 2.79 4.61 11.11
C PHE A 118 3.21 5.80 12.01
N ALA A 119 3.45 5.53 13.29
CA ALA A 119 3.83 6.53 14.29
C ALA A 119 5.32 6.93 14.24
N ASP A 120 6.15 6.23 13.47
CA ASP A 120 7.58 6.54 13.38
C ASP A 120 7.80 7.80 12.54
N GLN A 121 8.93 8.46 12.80
CA GLN A 121 9.39 9.56 11.96
C GLN A 121 9.73 9.04 10.55
N PRO A 122 9.29 9.74 9.50
CA PRO A 122 9.63 9.34 8.15
C PRO A 122 11.10 9.61 7.84
N LEU A 123 11.71 8.72 7.07
CA LEU A 123 13.13 8.79 6.71
C LEU A 123 13.37 9.41 5.34
N LEU A 124 12.38 9.33 4.45
CA LEU A 124 12.34 9.95 3.12
C LEU A 124 10.89 9.94 2.59
N LYS A 125 10.67 10.59 1.45
CA LYS A 125 9.45 10.47 0.63
C LYS A 125 9.72 9.82 -0.72
N MET A 126 8.68 9.19 -1.26
CA MET A 126 8.73 8.51 -2.54
C MET A 126 7.40 8.67 -3.28
N ASP A 127 7.42 8.90 -4.59
CA ASP A 127 6.19 8.91 -5.40
C ASP A 127 5.41 7.61 -5.18
N ARG A 128 4.10 7.74 -4.97
CA ARG A 128 3.19 6.64 -4.70
C ARG A 128 3.36 5.47 -5.66
N SER A 129 3.62 5.74 -6.94
CA SER A 129 3.76 4.72 -7.96
C SER A 129 5.03 3.87 -7.82
N ALA A 130 6.06 4.39 -7.16
CA ALA A 130 7.34 3.71 -6.97
C ALA A 130 7.38 2.88 -5.68
N THR A 131 6.55 3.18 -4.68
CA THR A 131 6.53 2.52 -3.36
C THR A 131 6.50 0.98 -3.43
N CYS A 132 5.76 0.42 -4.41
CA CYS A 132 5.64 -1.02 -4.59
C CYS A 132 6.94 -1.70 -5.07
N LEU A 133 7.87 -0.96 -5.68
CA LEU A 133 9.19 -1.49 -6.07
C LEU A 133 10.08 -1.78 -4.86
N PHE A 134 9.86 -1.05 -3.77
CA PHE A 134 10.62 -1.16 -2.53
C PHE A 134 9.84 -1.82 -1.40
N GLY A 135 8.62 -2.31 -1.67
CA GLY A 135 7.79 -2.97 -0.67
C GLY A 135 7.51 -2.09 0.55
N ILE A 136 7.31 -0.79 0.32
CA ILE A 136 7.01 0.17 1.39
C ILE A 136 5.60 -0.08 1.92
N CYS A 137 5.45 0.00 3.25
CA CYS A 137 4.13 0.02 3.88
C CYS A 137 3.44 1.35 3.59
N ASN A 138 2.32 1.30 2.87
CA ASN A 138 1.55 2.48 2.51
C ASN A 138 0.31 2.60 3.40
N TYR A 139 -0.08 3.84 3.69
CA TYR A 139 -1.25 4.15 4.50
C TYR A 139 -2.33 4.83 3.67
N GLY A 140 -3.58 4.63 4.07
CA GLY A 140 -4.76 5.17 3.41
C GLY A 140 -5.94 5.26 4.36
N VAL A 141 -7.01 5.88 3.88
CA VAL A 141 -8.33 5.90 4.51
C VAL A 141 -9.33 5.21 3.61
N ASP A 142 -10.24 4.46 4.23
CA ASP A 142 -11.42 3.89 3.61
C ASP A 142 -12.64 4.30 4.44
N ILE A 143 -13.60 4.99 3.83
CA ILE A 143 -14.80 5.47 4.52
C ILE A 143 -16.01 4.63 4.11
N ASN A 144 -16.66 4.05 5.11
CA ASN A 144 -17.94 3.38 4.96
C ASN A 144 -19.08 4.36 5.23
N GLY A 145 -19.74 4.85 4.19
CA GLY A 145 -20.96 5.64 4.34
C GLY A 145 -22.19 4.75 4.38
N TYR A 146 -23.09 5.01 5.34
CA TYR A 146 -24.33 4.26 5.47
C TYR A 146 -25.50 5.13 5.89
N VAL A 147 -26.71 4.68 5.59
CA VAL A 147 -27.97 5.34 5.93
C VAL A 147 -28.99 4.30 6.41
N ASN A 148 -29.88 4.70 7.31
CA ASN A 148 -31.07 3.91 7.64
C ASN A 148 -32.22 4.32 6.72
N HIS A 149 -32.40 3.58 5.63
CA HIS A 149 -33.47 3.85 4.68
C HIS A 149 -34.82 3.41 5.26
N PRO A 150 -35.89 4.23 5.20
CA PRO A 150 -37.17 3.95 5.86
C PRO A 150 -37.79 2.58 5.53
N GLN A 151 -37.56 2.08 4.32
CA GLN A 151 -38.10 0.79 3.85
C GLN A 151 -37.07 -0.34 3.75
N LYS A 152 -35.78 -0.01 3.56
CA LYS A 152 -34.74 -1.00 3.25
C LYS A 152 -33.86 -1.32 4.45
N GLY A 153 -34.02 -0.58 5.55
CA GLY A 153 -33.13 -0.65 6.71
C GLY A 153 -31.75 -0.09 6.38
N LEU A 154 -30.72 -0.67 7.01
CA LEU A 154 -29.33 -0.26 6.85
C LEU A 154 -28.87 -0.46 5.40
N CYS A 155 -28.48 0.63 4.75
CA CYS A 155 -27.92 0.66 3.39
C CYS A 155 -26.50 1.23 3.45
N ILE A 156 -25.59 0.68 2.65
CA ILE A 156 -24.20 1.17 2.53
C ILE A 156 -24.02 1.76 1.12
N TRP A 157 -23.32 2.88 1.04
CA TRP A 157 -22.88 3.47 -0.22
C TRP A 157 -21.62 2.77 -0.73
N LEU A 158 -21.68 2.31 -1.97
CA LEU A 158 -20.54 1.84 -2.74
C LEU A 158 -20.38 2.75 -3.95
N GLN A 159 -19.15 3.12 -4.27
CA GLN A 159 -18.87 3.84 -5.51
C GLN A 159 -18.40 2.88 -6.60
N GLN A 160 -18.65 3.23 -7.86
CA GLN A 160 -18.02 2.58 -8.99
C GLN A 160 -16.90 3.46 -9.51
N ARG A 161 -15.67 2.93 -9.53
CA ARG A 161 -14.49 3.67 -10.00
C ARG A 161 -14.66 4.09 -11.45
N SER A 162 -14.35 5.35 -11.76
CA SER A 162 -14.32 5.84 -13.14
C SER A 162 -13.49 4.92 -14.05
N LEU A 163 -13.94 4.75 -15.30
CA LEU A 163 -13.21 4.00 -16.32
C LEU A 163 -11.85 4.61 -16.66
N THR A 164 -11.62 5.89 -16.31
CA THR A 164 -10.35 6.60 -16.52
C THR A 164 -9.37 6.47 -15.35
N LYS A 165 -9.76 5.88 -14.21
CA LYS A 165 -8.83 5.66 -13.09
C LYS A 165 -7.70 4.72 -13.55
N GLN A 166 -6.46 5.09 -13.25
CA GLN A 166 -5.28 4.33 -13.64
C GLN A 166 -5.22 2.93 -13.00
N THR A 167 -5.79 2.78 -11.80
CA THR A 167 -5.89 1.51 -11.09
C THR A 167 -7.35 1.08 -10.98
N TRP A 168 -7.59 -0.18 -11.38
CA TRP A 168 -8.87 -0.87 -11.21
C TRP A 168 -10.10 -0.13 -11.79
N PRO A 169 -10.06 0.33 -13.06
CA PRO A 169 -11.19 1.05 -13.66
C PRO A 169 -12.47 0.21 -13.67
N GLY A 170 -13.61 0.85 -13.37
CA GLY A 170 -14.94 0.22 -13.40
C GLY A 170 -15.26 -0.75 -12.25
N LYS A 171 -14.34 -0.95 -11.30
CA LYS A 171 -14.58 -1.80 -10.13
C LYS A 171 -15.39 -1.08 -9.05
N TRP A 172 -16.11 -1.86 -8.24
CA TRP A 172 -16.75 -1.37 -7.02
C TRP A 172 -15.71 -1.06 -5.95
N ASP A 173 -15.97 -0.02 -5.17
CA ASP A 173 -15.09 0.49 -4.13
C ASP A 173 -15.91 0.95 -2.90
N ASN A 174 -15.23 1.21 -1.79
CA ASN A 174 -15.80 1.88 -0.62
C ASN A 174 -16.28 3.28 -1.01
N MET A 175 -17.26 3.86 -0.28
CA MET A 175 -17.84 5.17 -0.61
C MET A 175 -16.77 6.23 -0.91
N VAL A 176 -15.70 6.27 -0.12
CA VAL A 176 -14.52 7.12 -0.33
C VAL A 176 -13.29 6.29 0.04
N ALA A 177 -12.23 6.35 -0.76
CA ALA A 177 -10.96 5.70 -0.45
C ALA A 177 -9.77 6.49 -0.99
N GLY A 178 -8.76 6.73 -0.15
CA GLY A 178 -7.64 7.59 -0.54
C GLY A 178 -6.34 7.29 0.19
N GLY A 179 -5.25 7.73 -0.41
CA GLY A 179 -3.90 7.53 0.11
C GLY A 179 -3.47 8.64 1.06
N LEU A 180 -2.66 8.30 2.07
CA LEU A 180 -2.01 9.31 2.89
C LEU A 180 -0.75 9.83 2.20
N SER A 181 -0.90 10.97 1.52
CA SER A 181 0.23 11.72 0.95
C SER A 181 1.02 12.48 2.02
N VAL A 182 2.27 12.82 1.69
CA VAL A 182 3.19 13.60 2.54
C VAL A 182 2.47 14.85 3.08
N GLY A 183 2.64 15.09 4.37
CA GLY A 183 2.04 16.24 5.08
C GLY A 183 0.57 16.07 5.49
N ASN A 184 -0.12 15.02 5.04
CA ASN A 184 -1.52 14.81 5.37
C ASN A 184 -1.72 13.84 6.55
N SER A 185 -2.55 14.27 7.50
CA SER A 185 -3.03 13.40 8.58
C SER A 185 -4.20 12.53 8.11
N VAL A 186 -4.50 11.45 8.85
CA VAL A 186 -5.66 10.58 8.57
C VAL A 186 -6.95 11.36 8.40
N ILE A 187 -7.24 12.29 9.32
CA ILE A 187 -8.48 13.07 9.29
C ILE A 187 -8.48 14.06 8.12
N HIS A 188 -7.34 14.70 7.84
CA HIS A 188 -7.23 15.62 6.71
C HIS A 188 -7.44 14.88 5.38
N THR A 189 -6.81 13.72 5.19
CA THR A 189 -7.03 12.88 4.01
C THR A 189 -8.49 12.45 3.90
N ALA A 190 -9.13 12.01 5.00
CA ALA A 190 -10.53 11.61 4.97
C ALA A 190 -11.47 12.74 4.50
N HIS A 191 -11.24 13.98 4.97
CA HIS A 191 -12.00 15.14 4.53
C HIS A 191 -11.72 15.50 3.06
N LYS A 192 -10.45 15.62 2.67
CA LYS A 192 -10.04 15.94 1.29
C LYS A 192 -10.64 14.94 0.29
N GLU A 193 -10.48 13.64 0.53
CA GLU A 193 -10.96 12.60 -0.37
C GLU A 193 -12.48 12.50 -0.35
N GLY A 194 -13.13 12.78 0.79
CA GLY A 194 -14.59 12.87 0.88
C GLY A 194 -15.17 14.00 0.02
N GLU A 195 -14.52 15.15 0.02
CA GLU A 195 -14.86 16.28 -0.85
C GLU A 195 -14.62 15.95 -2.33
N GLU A 196 -13.44 15.42 -2.68
CA GLU A 196 -13.04 15.16 -4.06
C GLU A 196 -13.79 14.01 -4.72
N GLU A 197 -14.02 12.89 -4.01
CA GLU A 197 -14.60 11.67 -4.61
C GLU A 197 -16.13 11.60 -4.47
N ALA A 198 -16.69 12.18 -3.41
CA ALA A 198 -18.10 12.04 -3.08
C ALA A 198 -18.83 13.36 -2.82
N SER A 199 -18.17 14.51 -3.02
CA SER A 199 -18.73 15.85 -2.80
C SER A 199 -19.32 16.02 -1.39
N LEU A 200 -18.71 15.38 -0.40
CA LEU A 200 -19.15 15.47 0.99
C LEU A 200 -18.73 16.82 1.56
N THR A 201 -19.67 17.58 2.08
CA THR A 201 -19.36 18.82 2.80
C THR A 201 -18.86 18.51 4.22
N PRO A 202 -18.15 19.45 4.87
CA PRO A 202 -17.77 19.30 6.28
C PRO A 202 -18.95 18.96 7.20
N ASP A 203 -20.13 19.53 6.94
CA ASP A 203 -21.36 19.24 7.70
C ASP A 203 -21.84 17.79 7.53
N LEU A 204 -21.68 17.20 6.34
CA LEU A 204 -22.00 15.79 6.09
C LEU A 204 -20.97 14.86 6.74
N MET A 205 -19.74 15.33 6.93
CA MET A 205 -18.66 14.57 7.59
C MET A 205 -18.56 14.84 9.10
N LYS A 206 -19.42 15.67 9.70
CA LYS A 206 -19.35 16.01 11.13
C LYS A 206 -19.41 14.81 12.09
N ASN A 207 -20.01 13.71 11.65
CA ASN A 207 -20.15 12.47 12.41
C ASN A 207 -19.12 11.40 12.03
N LEU A 208 -18.12 11.74 11.19
CA LEU A 208 -17.05 10.85 10.80
C LEU A 208 -16.30 10.36 12.04
N GLN A 209 -16.20 9.04 12.18
CA GLN A 209 -15.59 8.41 13.35
C GLN A 209 -14.66 7.29 12.88
N SER A 210 -13.53 7.14 13.58
CA SER A 210 -12.63 6.02 13.35
C SER A 210 -13.28 4.71 13.79
N ALA A 211 -13.22 3.70 12.92
CA ALA A 211 -13.74 2.37 13.18
C ALA A 211 -12.63 1.30 13.28
N GLY A 212 -11.36 1.74 13.41
CA GLY A 212 -10.19 0.87 13.45
C GLY A 212 -9.42 0.82 12.13
N THR A 213 -8.57 -0.20 11.98
CA THR A 213 -7.65 -0.37 10.85
C THR A 213 -7.60 -1.82 10.38
N VAL A 214 -7.26 -2.05 9.11
CA VAL A 214 -7.01 -3.37 8.52
C VAL A 214 -5.59 -3.38 7.94
N SER A 215 -4.83 -4.45 8.19
CA SER A 215 -3.45 -4.66 7.72
C SER A 215 -3.23 -6.08 7.23
#